data_AF-A0A1V5ZAQ5-F1
#
_entry.id   AF-A0A1V5ZAQ5-F1
#
_cell.length_a   1.000
_cell.length_b   1.000
_cell.length_c   1.000
_cell.angle_alpha   90.00
_cell.angle_beta   90.00
_cell.angle_gamma   90.00
#
_symmetry.space_group_name_H-M   'P 1'
#
loop_
_entity.id
_entity.type
_entity.pdbx_description
1 polymer ?
#
loop_
_entity_poly.entity_id
_entity_poly.type
_entity_poly.pdbx_seq_one_letter_code
_entity_poly.pdbx_strand_id
1 'polypeptide(L)'
;MFYRTFTNTGAYIPIGNRCITCHEPPLYTNRRMHNVGTQADHDLERHFDTPQLNRVYETPPFLHDGRCWSLEEIWTLHNPDDLHGQTNDMMKEQLNDLIEYMKTF
;
A
#
# COMPACT_ATOMS: atom_id res chain seq x y z
N MET A 1 -7.64 9.71 2.92
CA MET A 1 -6.33 9.05 3.20
C MET A 1 -5.54 8.71 1.95
N PHE A 2 -6.12 8.03 0.97
CA PHE A 2 -5.41 7.59 -0.25
C PHE A 2 -4.67 8.69 -1.04
N TYR A 3 -5.23 9.91 -1.09
CA TYR A 3 -4.66 11.05 -1.81
C TYR A 3 -3.81 12.00 -0.94
N ARG A 4 -3.48 11.61 0.30
CA ARG A 4 -2.83 12.53 1.23
C ARG A 4 -1.41 12.89 0.78
N THR A 5 -1.01 14.13 1.06
CA THR A 5 0.31 14.67 0.69
C THR A 5 1.17 15.04 1.91
N PHE A 6 0.59 15.03 3.10
CA PHE A 6 1.25 15.28 4.38
C PHE A 6 0.82 14.22 5.41
N THR A 7 1.71 13.95 6.36
CA THR A 7 1.43 13.15 7.56
C THR A 7 0.56 13.93 8.54
N ASN A 8 0.03 13.25 9.57
CA ASN A 8 -0.68 13.86 10.69
C ASN A 8 0.19 14.86 11.48
N THR A 9 1.51 14.68 11.45
CA THR A 9 2.47 15.60 12.07
C THR A 9 2.84 16.77 11.17
N GLY A 10 2.28 16.86 9.96
CA GLY A 10 2.55 17.93 8.99
C GLY A 10 3.81 17.73 8.15
N ALA A 11 4.47 16.57 8.25
CA ALA A 11 5.60 16.25 7.40
C ALA A 11 5.15 15.97 5.96
N TYR A 12 5.90 16.45 4.98
CA TYR A 12 5.62 16.20 3.57
C TYR A 12 5.88 14.75 3.19
N ILE A 13 4.92 14.10 2.55
CA ILE A 13 5.07 12.72 2.04
C ILE A 13 5.72 12.80 0.66
N PRO A 14 6.91 12.18 0.44
CA PRO A 14 7.54 12.11 -0.87
C PRO A 14 6.59 11.54 -1.92
N ILE A 15 6.64 12.04 -3.16
CA ILE A 15 5.69 11.65 -4.23
C ILE A 15 5.70 10.13 -4.43
N GLY A 16 6.88 9.50 -4.49
CA GLY A 16 7.00 8.04 -4.65
C GLY A 16 6.42 7.22 -3.49
N ASN A 17 6.11 7.84 -2.35
CA ASN A 17 5.54 7.18 -1.17
C ASN A 17 4.06 7.54 -0.94
N ARG A 18 3.37 8.00 -1.98
CA ARG A 18 1.92 8.26 -1.97
C ARG A 18 1.18 7.16 -2.72
N CYS A 19 0.07 6.69 -2.17
CA CYS A 19 -0.72 5.61 -2.79
C CYS A 19 -1.06 5.91 -4.25
N ILE A 20 -1.55 7.12 -4.52
CA ILE A 20 -1.97 7.55 -5.87
C ILE A 20 -0.84 7.56 -6.92
N THR A 21 0.43 7.60 -6.51
CA THR A 21 1.57 7.63 -7.44
C THR A 21 1.85 6.26 -8.04
N CYS A 22 1.61 5.19 -7.28
CA CYS A 22 1.72 3.83 -7.79
C CYS A 22 0.37 3.28 -8.25
N HIS A 23 -0.69 3.62 -7.53
CA HIS A 23 -2.04 3.16 -7.77
C HIS A 23 -2.91 4.25 -8.41
N GLU A 24 -2.55 4.64 -9.62
CA GLU A 24 -3.27 5.67 -10.37
C GLU A 24 -4.51 5.12 -11.11
N PRO A 25 -5.65 5.84 -11.11
CA PRO A 25 -6.82 5.47 -11.88
C PRO A 25 -6.53 5.48 -13.40
N PRO A 26 -7.28 4.72 -14.22
CA PRO A 26 -8.55 4.05 -13.89
C PRO A 26 -8.41 2.64 -13.31
N LEU A 27 -7.25 2.00 -13.46
CA LEU A 27 -7.02 0.61 -13.03
C LEU A 27 -6.28 0.51 -11.68
N TYR A 28 -5.98 1.65 -11.07
CA TYR A 28 -5.25 1.75 -9.81
C TYR A 28 -3.91 1.01 -9.84
N THR A 29 -3.18 1.19 -10.95
CA THR A 29 -1.82 0.68 -11.17
C THR A 29 -1.11 1.54 -12.21
N ASN A 30 0.18 1.78 -12.01
CA ASN A 30 1.06 2.41 -12.99
C ASN A 30 1.83 1.38 -13.85
N ARG A 31 1.64 0.07 -13.60
CA ARG A 31 2.31 -1.04 -14.30
C ARG A 31 3.84 -0.94 -14.26
N ARG A 32 4.39 -0.48 -13.14
CA ARG A 32 5.83 -0.37 -12.90
C ARG A 32 6.22 -1.20 -11.69
N MET A 33 7.49 -1.59 -11.70
CA MET A 33 8.14 -2.30 -10.62
C MET A 33 8.57 -1.33 -9.51
N HIS A 34 8.20 -1.60 -8.26
CA HIS A 34 8.62 -0.81 -7.09
C HIS A 34 9.13 -1.72 -5.99
N ASN A 35 10.08 -1.21 -5.21
CA ASN A 35 10.46 -1.84 -3.94
C ASN A 35 9.72 -1.12 -2.81
N VAL A 36 8.76 -1.82 -2.23
CA VAL A 36 7.93 -1.34 -1.12
C VAL A 36 8.31 -2.00 0.22
N GLY A 37 9.51 -2.60 0.31
CA GLY A 37 10.00 -3.24 1.54
C GLY A 37 9.42 -4.62 1.81
N THR A 38 8.73 -5.22 0.83
CA THR A 38 8.04 -6.50 0.99
C THR A 38 8.83 -7.68 0.44
N GLN A 39 10.15 -7.61 0.40
CA GLN A 39 10.98 -8.76 0.02
C GLN A 39 10.82 -9.90 1.05
N ALA A 40 10.77 -11.15 0.60
CA ALA A 40 10.77 -12.36 1.43
C ALA A 40 12.16 -13.02 1.41
N ASP A 41 12.41 -13.90 2.38
CA ASP A 41 13.74 -14.51 2.61
C ASP A 41 14.30 -15.27 1.40
N HIS A 42 13.42 -15.79 0.54
CA HIS A 42 13.80 -16.56 -0.64
C HIS A 42 13.69 -15.78 -1.96
N ASP A 43 13.32 -14.51 -1.90
CA ASP A 43 13.25 -13.67 -3.10
C ASP A 43 14.63 -13.26 -3.57
N LEU A 44 14.88 -13.45 -4.87
CA LEU A 44 16.08 -12.93 -5.54
C LEU A 44 15.92 -11.45 -5.93
N GLU A 45 14.68 -10.99 -6.08
CA GLU A 45 14.32 -9.63 -6.49
C GLU A 45 13.64 -8.88 -5.34
N ARG A 46 13.80 -7.56 -5.32
CA ARG A 46 13.16 -6.67 -4.33
C ARG A 46 12.10 -5.74 -4.93
N HIS A 47 11.97 -5.73 -6.24
CA HIS A 47 10.98 -4.92 -6.94
C HIS A 47 9.89 -5.84 -7.46
N PHE A 48 8.64 -5.45 -7.26
CA PHE A 48 7.47 -6.19 -7.71
C PHE A 48 6.57 -5.28 -8.54
N ASP A 49 5.87 -5.86 -9.50
CA ASP A 49 4.90 -5.11 -10.31
C ASP A 49 3.77 -4.58 -9.41
N THR A 50 3.30 -3.38 -9.72
CA THR A 50 2.19 -2.78 -8.98
C THR A 50 0.88 -3.44 -9.39
N PRO A 51 0.21 -4.21 -8.53
CA PRO A 51 -1.02 -4.88 -8.90
C PRO A 51 -2.14 -3.88 -9.16
N GLN A 52 -3.11 -4.28 -9.99
CA GLN A 52 -4.38 -3.57 -10.10
C GLN A 52 -5.14 -3.69 -8.79
N LEU A 53 -5.67 -2.57 -8.29
CA LEU A 53 -6.42 -2.60 -7.03
C LEU A 53 -7.93 -2.78 -7.21
N ASN A 54 -8.43 -2.85 -8.44
CA ASN A 54 -9.86 -3.08 -8.67
C ASN A 54 -10.31 -4.39 -8.04
N ARG A 55 -11.27 -4.30 -7.11
CA ARG A 55 -11.81 -5.42 -6.33
C ARG A 55 -10.74 -6.21 -5.58
N VAL A 56 -9.59 -5.58 -5.26
CA VAL A 56 -8.48 -6.27 -4.58
C VAL A 56 -8.91 -6.84 -3.24
N TYR A 57 -9.85 -6.19 -2.54
CA TYR A 57 -10.36 -6.67 -1.25
C TYR A 57 -10.99 -8.07 -1.31
N GLU A 58 -11.36 -8.56 -2.50
CA GLU A 58 -11.92 -9.90 -2.74
C GLU A 58 -10.86 -10.99 -2.94
N THR A 59 -9.57 -10.62 -3.02
CA THR A 59 -8.48 -11.54 -3.40
C THR A 59 -7.39 -11.70 -2.34
N PRO A 60 -7.71 -12.02 -1.06
CA PRO A 60 -6.67 -12.47 -0.14
C PRO A 60 -6.15 -13.87 -0.55
N PRO A 61 -4.91 -14.23 -0.20
CA PRO A 61 -3.93 -13.37 0.49
C PRO A 61 -3.21 -12.38 -0.44
N PHE A 62 -2.77 -11.27 0.15
CA PHE A 62 -2.06 -10.15 -0.48
C PHE A 62 -0.54 -10.32 -0.43
N LEU A 63 0.15 -9.39 -1.09
CA LEU A 63 1.59 -9.40 -1.39
C LEU A 63 1.96 -10.51 -2.39
N HIS A 64 3.15 -10.41 -2.96
CA HIS A 64 3.59 -11.30 -4.05
C HIS A 64 3.78 -12.75 -3.61
N ASP A 65 4.03 -12.98 -2.33
CA ASP A 65 4.21 -14.29 -1.70
C ASP A 65 2.97 -14.80 -0.95
N GLY A 66 1.88 -14.02 -0.94
CA GLY A 66 0.61 -14.42 -0.32
C GLY A 66 0.69 -14.57 1.20
N ARG A 67 1.60 -13.86 1.89
CA ARG A 67 1.73 -13.94 3.35
C ARG A 67 0.74 -13.08 4.14
N CYS A 68 0.08 -12.13 3.48
CA CYS A 68 -0.75 -11.11 4.11
C CYS A 68 -2.24 -11.44 3.94
N TRP A 69 -2.97 -11.74 5.00
CA TRP A 69 -4.36 -12.23 4.91
C TRP A 69 -5.42 -11.14 4.93
N SER A 70 -5.06 -9.93 5.36
CA SER A 70 -5.99 -8.80 5.40
C SER A 70 -5.35 -7.51 4.87
N LEU A 71 -6.17 -6.55 4.43
CA LEU A 71 -5.67 -5.24 4.05
C LEU A 71 -5.07 -4.49 5.26
N GLU A 72 -5.55 -4.76 6.48
CA GLU A 72 -5.00 -4.18 7.71
C GLU A 72 -3.57 -4.66 7.98
N GLU A 73 -3.26 -5.92 7.71
CA GLU A 73 -1.93 -6.50 7.88
C GLU A 73 -0.88 -5.87 6.97
N ILE A 74 -1.27 -5.34 5.79
CA ILE A 74 -0.36 -4.63 4.88
C ILE A 74 0.39 -3.53 5.64
N TRP A 75 -0.34 -2.71 6.40
CA TRP A 75 0.25 -1.57 7.10
C TRP A 75 0.62 -1.83 8.55
N THR A 76 -0.01 -2.81 9.21
CA THR A 76 0.26 -3.10 10.62
C THR A 76 1.39 -4.12 10.84
N LEU A 77 1.63 -5.01 9.88
CA LEU A 77 2.66 -6.06 9.97
C LEU A 77 3.71 -5.98 8.85
N HIS A 78 3.30 -5.59 7.64
CA HIS A 78 4.13 -5.70 6.44
C HIS A 78 4.63 -4.35 5.87
N ASN A 79 4.50 -3.25 6.64
CA ASN A 79 5.02 -1.93 6.28
C ASN A 79 5.78 -1.23 7.44
N PRO A 80 6.76 -1.89 8.09
CA PRO A 80 7.43 -1.32 9.27
C PRO A 80 8.18 -0.01 8.97
N ASP A 81 8.68 0.14 7.74
CA ASP A 81 9.54 1.26 7.35
C ASP A 81 8.82 2.33 6.51
N ASP A 82 7.47 2.30 6.44
CA ASP A 82 6.67 3.22 5.63
C ASP A 82 7.08 3.23 4.14
N LEU A 83 7.50 2.10 3.58
CA LEU A 83 7.91 1.97 2.17
C LEU A 83 6.73 1.64 1.24
N HIS A 84 5.62 1.15 1.77
CA HIS A 84 4.36 0.90 1.06
C HIS A 84 3.31 1.98 1.38
N GLY A 85 3.73 3.24 1.26
CA GLY A 85 2.97 4.39 1.72
C GLY A 85 3.35 4.76 3.15
N GLN A 86 3.37 6.06 3.43
CA GLN A 86 3.55 6.55 4.79
C GLN A 86 2.22 6.40 5.53
N THR A 87 2.14 5.49 6.49
CA THR A 87 0.91 5.13 7.22
C THR A 87 1.11 4.98 8.72
N ASN A 88 2.34 4.83 9.23
CA ASN A 88 2.58 4.59 10.65
C ASN A 88 2.18 5.75 11.58
N ASP A 89 1.95 6.95 11.04
CA ASP A 89 1.40 8.09 11.77
C ASP A 89 -0.13 8.08 11.84
N MET A 90 -0.81 7.21 11.09
CA MET A 90 -2.27 7.16 11.02
C MET A 90 -2.88 6.62 12.31
N MET A 91 -3.99 7.22 12.74
CA MET A 91 -4.86 6.63 13.75
C MET A 91 -5.66 5.48 13.14
N LYS A 92 -6.17 4.58 14.00
CA LYS A 92 -6.95 3.42 13.58
C LYS A 92 -8.13 3.80 12.68
N GLU A 93 -8.83 4.88 13.00
CA GLU A 93 -9.96 5.38 12.22
C GLU A 93 -9.54 5.78 10.81
N GLN A 94 -8.39 6.43 10.67
CA GLN A 94 -7.86 6.84 9.37
C GLN A 94 -7.41 5.64 8.53
N LEU A 95 -6.81 4.63 9.17
CA LEU A 95 -6.46 3.38 8.51
C LEU A 95 -7.72 2.65 8.01
N ASN A 96 -8.76 2.59 8.83
CA ASN A 96 -10.05 2.02 8.45
C ASN A 96 -10.68 2.79 7.27
N ASP A 97 -10.65 4.12 7.29
CA ASP A 97 -11.14 4.94 6.18
C ASP A 97 -10.38 4.67 4.88
N LEU A 98 -9.07 4.42 4.96
CA LEU A 98 -8.26 4.04 3.80
C LEU A 98 -8.70 2.67 3.24
N ILE A 99 -8.88 1.69 4.12
CA ILE A 99 -9.32 0.33 3.76
C ILE A 99 -10.72 0.37 3.14
N GLU A 100 -11.66 1.09 3.76
CA GLU A 100 -13.02 1.24 3.22
C GLU A 100 -13.01 1.96 1.87
N TYR A 101 -12.17 2.97 1.69
CA TYR A 101 -12.01 3.60 0.37
C TYR A 101 -11.53 2.61 -0.69
N MET A 102 -10.56 1.74 -0.37
CA MET A 102 -10.09 0.71 -1.31
C MET A 102 -11.14 -0.32 -1.71
N LYS A 103 -12.16 -0.55 -0.86
CA LYS A 103 -13.28 -1.44 -1.20
C LYS A 103 -14.27 -0.84 -2.19
N THR A 104 -14.13 0.45 -2.51
CA THR A 104 -15.06 1.15 -3.41
C THR A 104 -14.79 0.94 -4.91
N PHE A 105 -13.65 0.33 -5.29
CA PHE A 105 -13.24 0.15 -6.68
C PHE A 105 -12.68 -1.23 -6.97
#